data_AF-A0A5C4MHP2-F1
#
_entry.id   AF-A0A5C4MHP2-F1
#
_cell.length_a   1.000
_cell.length_b   1.000
_cell.length_c   1.000
_cell.angle_alpha   90.00
_cell.angle_beta   90.00
_cell.angle_gamma   90.00
#
_symmetry.space_group_name_H-M   'P 1'
#
loop_
_entity.id
_entity.type
_entity.pdbx_description
1 polymer ?
#
loop_
_entity_poly.entity_id
_entity_poly.type
_entity_poly.pdbx_seq_one_letter_code
_entity_poly.pdbx_strand_id
1 'polypeptide(L)'
;MSNEGTMWRASKRVAGGLKDLPRNTAWLVSRAINVDTQTSGSNGSSSGSGSEGKTDERRGSSTNGASSMAASAREAVVDRVRQATAVVADRVPGGDSVDARLARARTAVERAREAEADALARAEEAKQYADAAAETERQAKERLREIRKEAGALVTERVREAQRKADAMVEEERSSASAEAESRVSAVQEQTERDVSAARSQAEESAQDAQARIERAHREMAEARRLADEAAQAADEAATKAHEEAQSLVQAARERDQVATRGRERAADTRAALADTAAHAVRAEQAHSIPENLPRRSKPELQEIAASLGIDATAQMTKTQLTNAIRRASRARAQ
;
A
#
# COMPACT_ATOMS: atom_id res chain seq x y z
N MET A 1 -11.55 31.64 27.60
CA MET A 1 -12.92 31.50 27.04
C MET A 1 -12.83 30.43 25.97
N SER A 2 -13.64 29.37 26.14
CA SER A 2 -13.83 28.18 25.27
C SER A 2 -12.60 27.26 25.11
N ASN A 3 -12.43 26.09 25.74
CA ASN A 3 -13.29 25.11 26.43
C ASN A 3 -14.39 24.42 25.59
N GLU A 4 -13.97 23.75 24.51
CA GLU A 4 -14.61 22.59 23.89
C GLU A 4 -13.46 21.69 23.40
N GLY A 5 -13.36 20.37 23.58
CA GLY A 5 -14.21 19.36 24.19
C GLY A 5 -13.42 18.06 24.04
N THR A 6 -12.57 17.77 25.02
CA THR A 6 -11.87 16.49 25.22
C THR A 6 -12.89 15.37 25.41
N MET A 7 -13.21 14.58 24.38
CA MET A 7 -13.96 13.35 24.58
C MET A 7 -13.87 12.33 23.45
N TRP A 8 -12.68 11.82 23.09
CA TRP A 8 -12.56 10.58 22.29
C TRP A 8 -11.34 9.74 22.70
N ARG A 9 -11.33 9.27 23.95
CA ARG A 9 -10.45 8.17 24.41
C ARG A 9 -11.15 7.34 25.48
N ALA A 10 -12.07 6.46 25.06
CA ALA A 10 -12.58 5.38 25.91
C ALA A 10 -13.17 4.23 25.07
N SER A 11 -12.34 3.60 24.23
CA SER A 11 -12.69 2.32 23.58
C SER A 11 -11.48 1.38 23.61
N LYS A 12 -11.13 0.92 24.80
CA LYS A 12 -10.36 -0.32 25.02
C LYS A 12 -10.91 -0.99 26.28
N ARG A 13 -11.18 -2.29 26.16
CA ARG A 13 -11.62 -3.28 27.16
C ARG A 13 -13.13 -3.58 27.21
N VAL A 14 -13.60 -4.35 26.23
CA VAL A 14 -14.45 -5.53 26.48
C VAL A 14 -14.08 -6.61 25.45
N ALA A 15 -12.89 -7.19 25.61
CA ALA A 15 -12.46 -8.37 24.86
C ALA A 15 -11.51 -9.16 25.77
N GLY A 16 -12.08 -9.88 26.73
CA GLY A 16 -11.34 -10.61 27.75
C GLY A 16 -12.16 -10.80 29.02
N GLY A 17 -13.25 -11.55 28.92
CA GLY A 17 -14.14 -11.77 30.08
C GLY A 17 -15.08 -12.96 29.95
N LEU A 18 -14.74 -13.96 29.12
CA LEU A 18 -15.53 -15.20 28.99
C LEU A 18 -14.67 -16.47 29.08
N LYS A 19 -13.50 -16.39 29.74
CA LYS A 19 -12.56 -17.52 29.85
C LYS A 19 -12.40 -18.08 31.27
N ASP A 20 -12.99 -17.47 32.28
CA ASP A 20 -13.00 -17.97 33.66
C ASP A 20 -14.41 -17.86 34.28
N LEU A 21 -15.37 -18.55 33.67
CA LEU A 21 -16.56 -18.96 34.40
C LEU A 21 -16.27 -20.34 34.99
N PRO A 22 -16.38 -20.52 36.34
CA PRO A 22 -16.25 -21.84 36.92
C PRO A 22 -17.26 -22.78 36.26
N ARG A 23 -16.79 -23.96 35.85
CA ARG A 23 -17.51 -25.00 35.07
C ARG A 23 -18.86 -25.48 35.67
N ASN A 24 -19.34 -24.88 36.75
CA ASN A 24 -20.57 -25.26 37.44
C ASN A 24 -21.77 -24.31 37.21
N THR A 25 -21.63 -23.19 36.49
CA THR A 25 -22.77 -22.29 36.23
C THR A 25 -23.57 -22.63 34.96
N ALA A 26 -23.04 -23.51 34.10
CA ALA A 26 -23.75 -24.00 32.91
C ALA A 26 -24.96 -24.89 33.24
N TRP A 27 -25.03 -25.48 34.45
CA TRP A 27 -26.17 -26.30 34.86
C TRP A 27 -27.38 -25.47 35.31
N LEU A 28 -27.17 -24.28 35.87
CA LEU A 28 -28.27 -23.45 36.41
C LEU A 28 -29.03 -22.67 35.33
N VAL A 29 -28.39 -22.31 34.22
CA VAL A 29 -29.08 -21.67 33.09
C VAL A 29 -29.90 -22.69 32.28
N SER A 30 -29.55 -23.98 32.34
CA SER A 30 -30.31 -25.05 31.67
C SER A 30 -31.58 -25.50 32.41
N ARG A 31 -31.85 -24.96 33.61
CA ARG A 31 -33.03 -25.30 34.42
C ARG A 31 -34.15 -24.26 34.40
N ALA A 32 -33.93 -23.08 33.80
CA ALA A 32 -34.94 -22.04 33.67
C ALA A 32 -35.68 -22.05 32.31
N ILE A 33 -35.26 -22.89 31.35
CA ILE A 33 -35.86 -22.95 30.00
C ILE A 33 -36.64 -24.26 29.76
N ASN A 34 -36.67 -25.20 30.72
CA ASN A 34 -37.27 -26.54 30.56
C ASN A 34 -38.45 -26.85 31.49
N VAL A 35 -39.33 -25.88 31.77
CA VAL A 35 -40.52 -26.10 32.63
C VAL A 35 -41.87 -26.09 31.89
N ASP A 36 -41.94 -25.86 30.56
CA ASP A 36 -43.26 -25.76 29.88
C ASP A 36 -43.50 -26.60 28.62
N THR A 37 -42.76 -27.68 28.38
CA THR A 37 -43.03 -28.55 27.22
C THR A 37 -42.85 -30.05 27.50
N GLN A 38 -43.79 -30.63 28.26
CA GLN A 38 -44.08 -32.07 28.18
C GLN A 38 -45.54 -32.29 27.79
N THR A 39 -45.81 -32.31 26.48
CA THR A 39 -46.81 -33.19 25.83
C THR A 39 -46.75 -32.98 24.31
N SER A 40 -45.93 -33.77 23.63
CA SER A 40 -46.19 -34.32 22.28
C SER A 40 -44.93 -35.04 21.79
N GLY A 41 -45.03 -36.35 21.63
CA GLY A 41 -43.97 -37.15 21.04
C GLY A 41 -43.97 -37.07 19.52
N SER A 42 -42.78 -37.20 18.92
CA SER A 42 -42.58 -37.84 17.63
C SER A 42 -41.10 -38.09 17.36
N ASN A 43 -40.80 -39.35 17.04
CA ASN A 43 -39.73 -39.90 16.21
C ASN A 43 -38.91 -38.95 15.33
N GLY A 44 -37.61 -39.27 15.20
CA GLY A 44 -36.85 -39.00 13.97
C GLY A 44 -35.32 -39.00 14.11
N SER A 45 -34.69 -40.12 13.73
CA SER A 45 -33.27 -40.40 13.50
C SER A 45 -32.42 -39.24 12.95
N SER A 46 -31.16 -39.03 13.37
CA SER A 46 -29.92 -39.67 12.87
C SER A 46 -28.77 -38.74 13.32
N SER A 47 -27.49 -39.06 13.51
CA SER A 47 -26.63 -40.22 13.31
C SER A 47 -25.28 -39.88 13.97
N GLY A 48 -24.57 -40.87 14.51
CA GLY A 48 -23.11 -40.82 14.52
C GLY A 48 -22.40 -41.05 15.85
N SER A 49 -21.85 -42.27 15.95
CA SER A 49 -20.51 -42.54 16.46
C SER A 49 -20.26 -42.48 17.96
N GLY A 50 -20.11 -43.68 18.53
CA GLY A 50 -18.98 -43.94 19.41
C GLY A 50 -19.31 -44.40 20.84
N SER A 51 -18.65 -45.50 21.20
CA SER A 51 -18.21 -45.86 22.54
C SER A 51 -19.15 -46.70 23.41
N GLU A 52 -18.68 -47.93 23.59
CA GLU A 52 -18.87 -48.86 24.70
C GLU A 52 -19.24 -48.22 26.04
N GLY A 53 -20.18 -48.85 26.75
CA GLY A 53 -20.63 -48.41 28.07
C GLY A 53 -21.61 -49.39 28.72
N LYS A 54 -21.06 -50.49 29.21
CA LYS A 54 -21.65 -51.46 30.14
C LYS A 54 -22.21 -50.80 31.42
N THR A 55 -23.50 -51.00 31.72
CA THR A 55 -24.13 -51.11 33.07
C THR A 55 -25.62 -51.40 32.84
N ASP A 56 -26.16 -52.59 33.12
CA ASP A 56 -26.53 -53.16 34.42
C ASP A 56 -27.66 -52.42 35.19
N GLU A 57 -28.62 -53.24 35.62
CA GLU A 57 -29.59 -53.08 36.70
C GLU A 57 -30.87 -52.20 36.62
N ARG A 58 -31.93 -52.85 37.15
CA ARG A 58 -33.18 -52.37 37.79
C ARG A 58 -34.42 -52.20 36.89
N ARG A 59 -35.38 -53.13 36.92
CA ARG A 59 -36.28 -53.56 38.02
C ARG A 59 -37.26 -52.45 38.42
N GLY A 60 -38.54 -52.65 38.07
CA GLY A 60 -39.70 -51.88 38.54
C GLY A 60 -40.89 -52.13 37.61
N SER A 61 -41.68 -53.20 37.78
CA SER A 61 -42.68 -53.40 38.84
C SER A 61 -43.95 -52.56 38.62
N SER A 62 -45.09 -53.25 38.71
CA SER A 62 -46.43 -52.75 39.00
C SER A 62 -47.30 -52.35 37.80
N THR A 63 -48.19 -53.25 37.40
CA THR A 63 -49.67 -53.06 37.42
C THR A 63 -50.38 -54.35 36.97
N ASN A 64 -50.39 -55.39 37.80
CA ASN A 64 -51.28 -56.55 37.65
C ASN A 64 -51.88 -56.86 39.03
N GLY A 65 -52.83 -56.01 39.48
CA GLY A 65 -53.42 -56.09 40.82
C GLY A 65 -54.94 -56.06 40.89
N ALA A 66 -55.66 -56.01 39.75
CA ALA A 66 -57.12 -55.82 39.76
C ALA A 66 -57.93 -57.10 39.49
N SER A 67 -57.30 -58.23 39.13
CA SER A 67 -58.01 -59.43 38.68
C SER A 67 -58.17 -60.53 39.75
N SER A 68 -57.48 -60.45 40.90
CA SER A 68 -57.48 -61.51 41.92
C SER A 68 -58.48 -61.32 43.08
N MET A 69 -59.02 -60.11 43.29
CA MET A 69 -60.02 -59.89 44.36
C MET A 69 -61.44 -60.37 43.99
N ALA A 70 -61.76 -60.47 42.69
CA ALA A 70 -63.08 -60.93 42.24
C ALA A 70 -63.28 -62.46 42.38
N ALA A 71 -62.19 -63.24 42.41
CA ALA A 71 -62.25 -64.69 42.58
C ALA A 71 -62.42 -65.10 44.07
N SER A 72 -61.76 -64.41 45.00
CA SER A 72 -61.83 -64.70 46.44
C SER A 72 -63.20 -64.39 47.07
N ALA A 73 -63.95 -63.42 46.53
CA ALA A 73 -65.29 -63.10 47.02
C ALA A 73 -66.36 -64.16 46.67
N ARG A 74 -66.15 -64.94 45.59
CA ARG A 74 -67.09 -66.00 45.19
C ARG A 74 -66.96 -67.25 46.04
N GLU A 75 -65.77 -67.55 46.55
CA GLU A 75 -65.51 -68.73 47.41
C GLU A 75 -66.07 -68.55 48.83
N ALA A 76 -65.95 -67.35 49.42
CA ALA A 76 -66.42 -67.05 50.78
C ALA A 76 -67.96 -67.02 50.92
N VAL A 77 -68.69 -66.82 49.82
CA VAL A 77 -70.17 -66.85 49.81
C VAL A 77 -70.69 -68.29 49.76
N VAL A 78 -69.97 -69.22 49.11
CA VAL A 78 -70.36 -70.63 49.01
C VAL A 78 -70.21 -71.36 50.37
N ASP A 79 -69.20 -71.01 51.17
CA ASP A 79 -68.99 -71.62 52.50
C ASP A 79 -70.00 -71.14 53.56
N ARG A 80 -70.47 -69.89 53.50
CA ARG A 80 -71.54 -69.40 54.40
C ARG A 80 -72.91 -70.01 54.10
N VAL A 81 -73.16 -70.38 52.84
CA VAL A 81 -74.42 -71.06 52.46
C VAL A 81 -74.43 -72.52 52.91
N ARG A 82 -73.26 -73.19 53.03
CA ARG A 82 -73.16 -74.54 53.63
C ARG A 82 -73.30 -74.56 55.15
N GLN A 83 -72.90 -73.50 55.86
CA GLN A 83 -73.08 -73.42 57.32
C GLN A 83 -74.49 -73.06 57.77
N ALA A 84 -75.33 -72.48 56.89
CA ALA A 84 -76.71 -72.12 57.22
C ALA A 84 -77.73 -73.26 57.04
N THR A 85 -77.39 -74.36 56.35
CA THR A 85 -78.32 -75.48 56.10
C THR A 85 -78.34 -76.56 57.18
N ALA A 86 -77.54 -76.44 58.24
CA ALA A 86 -77.44 -77.46 59.30
C ALA A 86 -78.30 -77.21 60.56
N VAL A 87 -79.08 -76.11 60.64
CA VAL A 87 -79.75 -75.70 61.91
C VAL A 87 -81.26 -75.44 61.79
N VAL A 88 -81.92 -75.85 60.70
CA VAL A 88 -83.39 -75.81 60.62
C VAL A 88 -83.93 -77.19 60.26
N ALA A 89 -83.68 -78.13 61.17
CA ALA A 89 -84.27 -79.46 61.18
C ALA A 89 -84.92 -79.71 62.55
N ASP A 90 -85.69 -78.76 63.06
CA ASP A 90 -86.66 -79.06 64.11
C ASP A 90 -87.75 -78.00 64.19
N ARG A 91 -88.97 -78.44 64.55
CA ARG A 91 -90.25 -77.71 64.53
C ARG A 91 -90.86 -77.41 63.15
N VAL A 92 -91.51 -78.44 62.61
CA VAL A 92 -92.76 -78.26 61.84
C VAL A 92 -93.93 -78.61 62.77
N PRO A 93 -94.82 -77.67 63.13
CA PRO A 93 -96.16 -78.01 63.58
C PRO A 93 -97.19 -77.60 62.52
N GLY A 94 -98.01 -78.56 62.07
CA GLY A 94 -99.15 -78.28 61.20
C GLY A 94 -99.27 -79.30 60.08
N GLY A 95 -100.19 -80.25 60.27
CA GLY A 95 -100.55 -81.28 59.29
C GLY A 95 -101.29 -80.68 58.10
N ASP A 96 -100.53 -80.10 57.18
CA ASP A 96 -101.01 -79.87 55.83
C ASP A 96 -100.94 -81.18 55.05
N SER A 97 -102.09 -81.58 54.48
CA SER A 97 -102.21 -82.75 53.63
C SER A 97 -101.13 -82.74 52.53
N VAL A 98 -100.72 -83.93 52.06
CA VAL A 98 -99.73 -84.08 50.98
C VAL A 98 -100.08 -83.20 49.77
N ASP A 99 -101.37 -82.99 49.51
CA ASP A 99 -101.89 -82.10 48.47
C ASP A 99 -101.57 -80.63 48.70
N ALA A 100 -101.61 -80.12 49.94
CA ALA A 100 -101.21 -78.75 50.26
C ALA A 100 -99.69 -78.53 50.15
N ARG A 101 -98.88 -79.58 50.37
CA ARG A 101 -97.43 -79.55 50.09
C ARG A 101 -97.15 -79.57 48.59
N LEU A 102 -97.85 -80.40 47.82
CA LEU A 102 -97.76 -80.44 46.35
C LEU A 102 -98.25 -79.14 45.71
N ALA A 103 -99.33 -78.54 46.22
CA ALA A 103 -99.82 -77.24 45.78
C ALA A 103 -98.79 -76.13 46.03
N ARG A 104 -98.19 -76.07 47.23
CA ARG A 104 -97.09 -75.12 47.52
C ARG A 104 -95.84 -75.38 46.67
N ALA A 105 -95.50 -76.64 46.43
CA ALA A 105 -94.39 -77.00 45.55
C ALA A 105 -94.66 -76.54 44.12
N ARG A 106 -95.88 -76.72 43.59
CA ARG A 106 -96.28 -76.20 42.27
C ARG A 106 -96.23 -74.67 42.22
N THR A 107 -96.78 -73.97 43.22
CA THR A 107 -96.69 -72.50 43.30
C THR A 107 -95.25 -72.01 43.41
N ALA A 108 -94.38 -72.73 44.11
CA ALA A 108 -92.96 -72.40 44.21
C ALA A 108 -92.22 -72.62 42.88
N VAL A 109 -92.52 -73.70 42.15
CA VAL A 109 -91.98 -73.95 40.80
C VAL A 109 -92.47 -72.90 39.81
N GLU A 110 -93.74 -72.51 39.84
CA GLU A 110 -94.27 -71.45 38.97
C GLU A 110 -93.62 -70.09 39.29
N ARG A 111 -93.48 -69.72 40.58
CA ARG A 111 -92.72 -68.51 40.96
C ARG A 111 -91.25 -68.58 40.53
N ALA A 112 -90.63 -69.75 40.58
CA ALA A 112 -89.26 -69.93 40.12
C ALA A 112 -89.13 -69.78 38.60
N ARG A 113 -90.10 -70.32 37.83
CA ARG A 113 -90.17 -70.15 36.37
C ARG A 113 -90.42 -68.69 35.97
N GLU A 114 -91.32 -68.00 36.68
CA GLU A 114 -91.58 -66.58 36.45
C GLU A 114 -90.34 -65.72 36.76
N ALA A 115 -89.63 -66.01 37.86
CA ALA A 115 -88.38 -65.34 38.19
C ALA A 115 -87.25 -65.64 37.19
N GLU A 116 -87.15 -66.87 36.68
CA GLU A 116 -86.22 -67.24 35.61
C GLU A 116 -86.53 -66.48 34.31
N ALA A 117 -87.81 -66.40 33.93
CA ALA A 117 -88.25 -65.64 32.76
C ALA A 117 -87.94 -64.13 32.90
N ASP A 118 -88.20 -63.52 34.06
CA ASP A 118 -87.82 -62.12 34.32
C ASP A 118 -86.30 -61.91 34.29
N ALA A 119 -85.53 -62.84 34.86
CA ALA A 119 -84.06 -62.78 34.82
C ALA A 119 -83.50 -62.89 33.40
N LEU A 120 -84.07 -63.76 32.57
CA LEU A 120 -83.69 -63.89 31.15
C LEU A 120 -84.06 -62.64 30.36
N ALA A 121 -85.26 -62.09 30.55
CA ALA A 121 -85.68 -60.84 29.92
C ALA A 121 -84.74 -59.68 30.26
N ARG A 122 -84.39 -59.51 31.55
CA ARG A 122 -83.41 -58.50 31.98
C ARG A 122 -82.01 -58.74 31.44
N ALA A 123 -81.59 -60.00 31.31
CA ALA A 123 -80.30 -60.34 30.70
C ALA A 123 -80.26 -60.00 29.20
N GLU A 124 -81.36 -60.23 28.49
CA GLU A 124 -81.52 -59.84 27.09
C GLU A 124 -81.51 -58.31 26.92
N GLU A 125 -82.24 -57.58 27.75
CA GLU A 125 -82.21 -56.11 27.77
C GLU A 125 -80.79 -55.59 28.05
N ALA A 126 -80.12 -56.11 29.08
CA ALA A 126 -78.75 -55.73 29.42
C ALA A 126 -77.78 -56.01 28.27
N LYS A 127 -77.95 -57.13 27.57
CA LYS A 127 -77.18 -57.45 26.36
C LYS A 127 -77.44 -56.44 25.25
N GLN A 128 -78.70 -56.09 24.98
CA GLN A 128 -79.04 -55.08 23.97
C GLN A 128 -78.41 -53.71 24.29
N TYR A 129 -78.44 -53.28 25.55
CA TYR A 129 -77.77 -52.05 25.97
C TYR A 129 -76.25 -52.13 25.83
N ALA A 130 -75.64 -53.27 26.16
CA ALA A 130 -74.19 -53.47 25.99
C ALA A 130 -73.79 -53.45 24.51
N ASP A 131 -74.55 -54.11 23.64
CA ASP A 131 -74.32 -54.14 22.20
C ASP A 131 -74.48 -52.73 21.59
N ALA A 132 -75.50 -51.97 22.01
CA ALA A 132 -75.69 -50.58 21.62
C ALA A 132 -74.54 -49.66 22.11
N ALA A 133 -74.07 -49.84 23.34
CA ALA A 133 -72.92 -49.12 23.88
C ALA A 133 -71.63 -49.45 23.09
N ALA A 134 -71.41 -50.72 22.74
CA ALA A 134 -70.26 -51.14 21.95
C ALA A 134 -70.27 -50.58 20.52
N GLU A 135 -71.45 -50.48 19.90
CA GLU A 135 -71.61 -49.85 18.58
C GLU A 135 -71.32 -48.35 18.64
N THR A 136 -71.87 -47.63 19.63
CA THR A 136 -71.59 -46.19 19.80
C THR A 136 -70.12 -45.91 20.10
N GLU A 137 -69.44 -46.76 20.89
CA GLU A 137 -68.00 -46.64 21.13
C GLU A 137 -67.19 -46.88 19.85
N ARG A 138 -67.55 -47.88 19.03
CA ARG A 138 -66.92 -48.13 17.74
C ARG A 138 -67.04 -46.92 16.81
N GLN A 139 -68.24 -46.35 16.68
CA GLN A 139 -68.49 -45.16 15.88
C GLN A 139 -67.72 -43.93 16.40
N ALA A 140 -67.65 -43.74 17.72
CA ALA A 140 -66.88 -42.65 18.32
C ALA A 140 -65.38 -42.79 18.03
N LYS A 141 -64.82 -44.01 18.11
CA LYS A 141 -63.42 -44.29 17.78
C LYS A 141 -63.11 -44.04 16.29
N GLU A 142 -64.03 -44.41 15.39
CA GLU A 142 -63.87 -44.16 13.96
C GLU A 142 -63.89 -42.66 13.64
N ARG A 143 -64.86 -41.91 14.20
CA ARG A 143 -64.90 -40.44 14.08
C ARG A 143 -63.63 -39.79 14.63
N LEU A 144 -63.12 -40.25 15.78
CA LEU A 144 -61.85 -39.74 16.32
C LEU A 144 -60.65 -40.07 15.43
N ARG A 145 -60.63 -41.21 14.74
CA ARG A 145 -59.56 -41.56 13.79
C ARG A 145 -59.60 -40.66 12.56
N GLU A 146 -60.78 -40.42 11.98
CA GLU A 146 -60.92 -39.50 10.84
C GLU A 146 -60.56 -38.06 11.22
N ILE A 147 -61.07 -37.56 12.35
CA ILE A 147 -60.70 -36.21 12.84
C ILE A 147 -59.19 -36.09 13.06
N ARG A 148 -58.54 -37.12 13.64
CA ARG A 148 -57.07 -37.10 13.82
C ARG A 148 -56.32 -37.13 12.49
N LYS A 149 -56.82 -37.88 11.51
CA LYS A 149 -56.23 -37.94 10.16
C LYS A 149 -56.38 -36.61 9.42
N GLU A 150 -57.55 -35.99 9.47
CA GLU A 150 -57.80 -34.66 8.92
C GLU A 150 -56.94 -33.59 9.59
N ALA A 151 -56.85 -33.60 10.93
CA ALA A 151 -55.99 -32.70 11.68
C ALA A 151 -54.51 -32.89 11.30
N GLY A 152 -54.05 -34.14 11.17
CA GLY A 152 -52.69 -34.44 10.71
C GLY A 152 -52.41 -33.97 9.28
N ALA A 153 -53.38 -34.10 8.38
CA ALA A 153 -53.28 -33.59 7.01
C ALA A 153 -53.21 -32.06 6.99
N LEU A 154 -54.05 -31.37 7.76
CA LEU A 154 -54.04 -29.91 7.87
C LEU A 154 -52.72 -29.39 8.43
N VAL A 155 -52.17 -30.02 9.48
CA VAL A 155 -50.85 -29.65 10.03
C VAL A 155 -49.77 -29.84 8.98
N THR A 156 -49.77 -30.97 8.26
CA THR A 156 -48.80 -31.24 7.19
C THR A 156 -48.88 -30.19 6.06
N GLU A 157 -50.09 -29.80 5.67
CA GLU A 157 -50.31 -28.77 4.66
C GLU A 157 -49.79 -27.41 5.11
N ARG A 158 -50.12 -27.00 6.35
CA ARG A 158 -49.65 -25.74 6.94
C ARG A 158 -48.12 -25.70 7.07
N VAL A 159 -47.48 -26.80 7.45
CA VAL A 159 -46.02 -26.91 7.50
C VAL A 159 -45.41 -26.78 6.10
N ARG A 160 -45.97 -27.44 5.09
CA ARG A 160 -45.50 -27.30 3.70
C ARG A 160 -45.67 -25.88 3.15
N GLU A 161 -46.77 -25.22 3.47
CA GLU A 161 -47.00 -23.83 3.07
C GLU A 161 -46.02 -22.87 3.76
N ALA A 162 -45.81 -23.03 5.06
CA ALA A 162 -44.83 -22.25 5.82
C ALA A 162 -43.41 -22.46 5.28
N GLN A 163 -43.03 -23.70 4.97
CA GLN A 163 -41.73 -24.02 4.37
C GLN A 163 -41.56 -23.33 3.01
N ARG A 164 -42.54 -23.44 2.11
CA ARG A 164 -42.49 -22.77 0.80
C ARG A 164 -42.36 -21.24 0.93
N LYS A 165 -43.07 -20.63 1.88
CA LYS A 165 -42.96 -19.19 2.16
C LYS A 165 -41.58 -18.82 2.68
N ALA A 166 -41.02 -19.61 3.60
CA ALA A 166 -39.68 -19.40 4.12
C ALA A 166 -38.62 -19.54 3.02
N ASP A 167 -38.69 -20.58 2.21
CA ASP A 167 -37.77 -20.81 1.10
C ASP A 167 -37.85 -19.68 0.06
N ALA A 168 -39.06 -19.20 -0.25
CA ALA A 168 -39.26 -18.06 -1.15
C ALA A 168 -38.64 -16.77 -0.61
N MET A 169 -38.82 -16.46 0.68
CA MET A 169 -38.20 -15.29 1.32
C MET A 169 -36.66 -15.38 1.31
N VAL A 170 -36.10 -16.58 1.56
CA VAL A 170 -34.65 -16.78 1.53
C VAL A 170 -34.09 -16.60 0.12
N GLU A 171 -34.77 -17.12 -0.91
CA GLU A 171 -34.31 -16.97 -2.29
C GLU A 171 -34.42 -15.52 -2.76
N GLU A 172 -35.49 -14.79 -2.39
CA GLU A 172 -35.63 -13.37 -2.67
C GLU A 172 -34.49 -12.56 -2.04
N GLU A 173 -34.24 -12.75 -0.74
CA GLU A 173 -33.15 -12.08 -0.03
C GLU A 173 -31.79 -12.42 -0.63
N ARG A 174 -31.56 -13.69 -1.00
CA ARG A 174 -30.31 -14.13 -1.64
C ARG A 174 -30.12 -13.49 -3.02
N SER A 175 -31.19 -13.36 -3.80
CA SER A 175 -31.16 -12.72 -5.11
C SER A 175 -30.88 -11.22 -4.99
N SER A 176 -31.50 -10.55 -4.01
CA SER A 176 -31.27 -9.14 -3.69
C SER A 176 -29.82 -8.91 -3.25
N ALA A 177 -29.33 -9.70 -2.30
CA ALA A 177 -27.95 -9.60 -1.82
C ALA A 177 -26.92 -9.89 -2.92
N SER A 178 -27.19 -10.85 -3.82
CA SER A 178 -26.34 -11.12 -4.98
C SER A 178 -26.32 -9.92 -5.95
N ALA A 179 -27.49 -9.35 -6.27
CA ALA A 179 -27.59 -8.19 -7.15
C ALA A 179 -26.87 -6.95 -6.57
N GLU A 180 -27.00 -6.71 -5.26
CA GLU A 180 -26.24 -5.66 -4.57
C GLU A 180 -24.73 -5.91 -4.62
N ALA A 181 -24.28 -7.14 -4.40
CA ALA A 181 -22.88 -7.49 -4.46
C ALA A 181 -22.30 -7.29 -5.87
N GLU A 182 -23.02 -7.74 -6.90
CA GLU A 182 -22.66 -7.53 -8.31
C GLU A 182 -22.61 -6.04 -8.66
N SER A 183 -23.59 -5.25 -8.22
CA SER A 183 -23.61 -3.80 -8.41
C SER A 183 -22.39 -3.12 -7.78
N ARG A 184 -21.99 -3.52 -6.56
CA ARG A 184 -20.79 -3.00 -5.89
C ARG A 184 -19.51 -3.38 -6.63
N VAL A 185 -19.40 -4.62 -7.11
CA VAL A 185 -18.25 -5.08 -7.90
C VAL A 185 -18.14 -4.28 -9.21
N SER A 186 -19.26 -4.11 -9.92
CA SER A 186 -19.32 -3.33 -11.16
C SER A 186 -18.93 -1.87 -10.92
N ALA A 187 -19.42 -1.23 -9.85
CA ALA A 187 -19.06 0.15 -9.51
C ALA A 187 -17.55 0.31 -9.22
N VAL A 188 -16.93 -0.65 -8.52
CA VAL A 188 -15.48 -0.64 -8.26
C VAL A 188 -14.68 -0.87 -9.54
N GLN A 189 -15.14 -1.75 -10.43
CA GLN A 189 -14.53 -1.97 -11.74
C GLN A 189 -14.55 -0.70 -12.58
N GLU A 190 -15.71 -0.05 -12.72
CA GLU A 190 -15.83 1.22 -13.46
C GLU A 190 -14.93 2.32 -12.88
N GLN A 191 -14.88 2.45 -11.55
CA GLN A 191 -14.01 3.44 -10.91
C GLN A 191 -12.53 3.14 -11.19
N THR A 192 -12.13 1.87 -11.10
CA THR A 192 -10.76 1.44 -11.39
C THR A 192 -10.38 1.71 -12.84
N GLU A 193 -11.30 1.45 -13.79
CA GLU A 193 -11.08 1.77 -15.21
C GLU A 193 -10.91 3.27 -15.46
N ARG A 194 -11.73 4.12 -14.80
CA ARG A 194 -11.58 5.58 -14.85
C ARG A 194 -10.22 6.01 -14.31
N ASP A 195 -9.81 5.49 -13.17
CA ASP A 195 -8.53 5.84 -12.53
C ASP A 195 -7.33 5.40 -13.39
N VAL A 196 -7.38 4.19 -13.97
CA VAL A 196 -6.35 3.69 -14.91
C VAL A 196 -6.29 4.54 -16.17
N SER A 197 -7.45 4.91 -16.72
CA SER A 197 -7.52 5.79 -17.91
C SER A 197 -6.91 7.17 -17.62
N ALA A 198 -7.28 7.78 -16.49
CA ALA A 198 -6.72 9.07 -16.06
C ALA A 198 -5.20 9.00 -15.84
N ALA A 199 -4.71 7.95 -15.17
CA ALA A 199 -3.28 7.75 -14.94
C ALA A 199 -2.50 7.57 -16.26
N ARG A 200 -3.07 6.84 -17.23
CA ARG A 200 -2.48 6.69 -18.57
C ARG A 200 -2.42 8.01 -19.32
N SER A 201 -3.51 8.77 -19.33
CA SER A 201 -3.53 10.10 -19.97
C SER A 201 -2.48 11.04 -19.37
N GLN A 202 -2.33 11.04 -18.04
CA GLN A 202 -1.32 11.87 -17.36
C GLN A 202 0.11 11.42 -17.69
N ALA A 203 0.34 10.10 -17.79
CA ALA A 203 1.64 9.56 -18.17
C ALA A 203 2.00 9.93 -19.62
N GLU A 204 1.04 9.87 -20.54
CA GLU A 204 1.21 10.28 -21.94
C GLU A 204 1.51 11.77 -22.07
N GLU A 205 0.77 12.63 -21.35
CA GLU A 205 1.03 14.07 -21.32
C GLU A 205 2.45 14.38 -20.79
N SER A 206 2.85 13.72 -19.70
CA SER A 206 4.19 13.88 -19.12
C SER A 206 5.29 13.41 -20.07
N ALA A 207 5.07 12.32 -20.81
CA ALA A 207 6.01 11.82 -21.81
C ALA A 207 6.14 12.80 -23.00
N GLN A 208 5.03 13.40 -23.45
CA GLN A 208 5.04 14.41 -24.51
C GLN A 208 5.78 15.68 -24.07
N ASP A 209 5.54 16.18 -22.86
CA ASP A 209 6.27 17.33 -22.31
C ASP A 209 7.78 17.05 -22.20
N ALA A 210 8.14 15.87 -21.68
CA ALA A 210 9.55 15.45 -21.60
C ALA A 210 10.22 15.41 -22.99
N GLN A 211 9.54 14.85 -23.99
CA GLN A 211 10.02 14.81 -25.37
C GLN A 211 10.22 16.22 -25.94
N ALA A 212 9.23 17.11 -25.74
CA ALA A 212 9.32 18.51 -26.19
C ALA A 212 10.50 19.26 -25.55
N ARG A 213 10.78 19.01 -24.27
CA ARG A 213 11.94 19.58 -23.56
C ARG A 213 13.27 19.05 -24.09
N ILE A 214 13.36 17.75 -24.39
CA ILE A 214 14.55 17.14 -24.99
C ILE A 214 14.83 17.74 -26.38
N GLU A 215 13.80 17.86 -27.21
CA GLU A 215 13.93 18.47 -28.55
C GLU A 215 14.35 19.94 -28.46
N ARG A 216 13.79 20.68 -27.50
CA ARG A 216 14.21 22.06 -27.24
C ARG A 216 15.68 22.12 -26.81
N ALA A 217 16.10 21.27 -25.88
CA ALA A 217 17.50 21.20 -25.45
C ALA A 217 18.45 20.86 -26.61
N HIS A 218 18.05 19.95 -27.51
CA HIS A 218 18.82 19.66 -28.72
C HIS A 218 18.96 20.87 -29.65
N ARG A 219 17.88 21.64 -29.85
CA ARG A 219 17.94 22.89 -30.62
C ARG A 219 18.88 23.91 -29.98
N GLU A 220 18.75 24.13 -28.67
CA GLU A 220 19.62 25.05 -27.92
C GLU A 220 21.10 24.60 -27.96
N MET A 221 21.37 23.29 -27.85
CA MET A 221 22.74 22.76 -28.00
C MET A 221 23.30 22.94 -29.41
N ALA A 222 22.48 22.76 -30.44
CA ALA A 222 22.90 22.98 -31.83
C ALA A 222 23.22 24.46 -32.09
N GLU A 223 22.39 25.36 -31.57
CA GLU A 223 22.63 26.80 -31.64
C GLU A 223 23.89 27.22 -30.87
N ALA A 224 24.09 26.71 -29.66
CA ALA A 224 25.29 26.98 -28.88
C ALA A 224 26.57 26.52 -29.59
N ARG A 225 26.55 25.35 -30.26
CA ARG A 225 27.67 24.89 -31.08
C ARG A 225 27.93 25.82 -32.26
N ARG A 226 26.89 26.21 -32.99
CA ARG A 226 27.00 27.17 -34.09
C ARG A 226 27.63 28.49 -33.64
N LEU A 227 27.17 29.05 -32.52
CA LEU A 227 27.72 30.28 -31.94
C LEU A 227 29.17 30.11 -31.49
N ALA A 228 29.54 28.94 -30.95
CA ALA A 228 30.92 28.64 -30.58
C ALA A 228 31.83 28.55 -31.81
N ASP A 229 31.36 27.93 -32.90
CA ASP A 229 32.09 27.84 -34.17
C ASP A 229 32.26 29.24 -34.81
N GLU A 230 31.20 30.06 -34.80
CA GLU A 230 31.25 31.46 -35.25
C GLU A 230 32.26 32.29 -34.43
N ALA A 231 32.28 32.12 -33.11
CA ALA A 231 33.23 32.81 -32.23
C ALA A 231 34.68 32.34 -32.45
N ALA A 232 34.90 31.03 -32.68
CA ALA A 232 36.21 30.49 -33.00
C ALA A 232 36.74 31.03 -34.34
N GLN A 233 35.90 31.06 -35.38
CA GLN A 233 36.25 31.66 -36.68
C GLN A 233 36.63 33.13 -36.54
N ALA A 234 35.83 33.92 -35.81
CA ALA A 234 36.13 35.33 -35.58
C ALA A 234 37.46 35.54 -34.82
N ALA A 235 37.77 34.66 -33.87
CA ALA A 235 39.04 34.69 -33.14
C ALA A 235 40.24 34.35 -34.04
N ASP A 236 40.12 33.34 -34.90
CA ASP A 236 41.15 32.95 -35.88
C ASP A 236 41.40 34.06 -36.92
N GLU A 237 40.35 34.69 -37.41
CA GLU A 237 40.45 35.85 -38.30
C GLU A 237 41.17 37.04 -37.64
N ALA A 238 40.83 37.34 -36.38
CA ALA A 238 41.47 38.40 -35.61
C ALA A 238 42.95 38.09 -35.34
N ALA A 239 43.27 36.84 -35.01
CA ALA A 239 44.64 36.39 -34.81
C ALA A 239 45.47 36.48 -36.11
N THR A 240 44.89 36.10 -37.24
CA THR A 240 45.53 36.20 -38.56
C THR A 240 45.81 37.65 -38.93
N LYS A 241 44.84 38.56 -38.79
CA LYS A 241 45.02 40.00 -39.02
C LYS A 241 46.10 40.60 -38.12
N ALA A 242 46.07 40.27 -36.83
CA ALA A 242 47.09 40.73 -35.89
C ALA A 242 48.50 40.21 -36.27
N HIS A 243 48.60 38.98 -36.78
CA HIS A 243 49.85 38.42 -37.28
C HIS A 243 50.37 39.14 -38.53
N GLU A 244 49.50 39.42 -39.50
CA GLU A 244 49.82 40.18 -40.71
C GLU A 244 50.29 41.61 -40.36
N GLU A 245 49.58 42.29 -39.46
CA GLU A 245 49.98 43.61 -38.96
C GLU A 245 51.34 43.56 -38.28
N ALA A 246 51.58 42.58 -37.40
CA ALA A 246 52.87 42.39 -36.75
C ALA A 246 54.01 42.12 -37.75
N GLN A 247 53.77 41.30 -38.77
CA GLN A 247 54.74 41.07 -39.85
C GLN A 247 55.04 42.35 -40.63
N SER A 248 54.00 43.13 -40.96
CA SER A 248 54.16 44.42 -41.66
C SER A 248 54.99 45.41 -40.84
N LEU A 249 54.78 45.46 -39.52
CA LEU A 249 55.55 46.28 -38.60
C LEU A 249 57.01 45.84 -38.52
N VAL A 250 57.28 44.52 -38.47
CA VAL A 250 58.64 43.98 -38.50
C VAL A 250 59.33 44.30 -39.82
N GLN A 251 58.64 44.19 -40.95
CA GLN A 251 59.18 44.55 -42.26
C GLN A 251 59.50 46.05 -42.33
N ALA A 252 58.56 46.92 -41.93
CA ALA A 252 58.77 48.36 -41.87
C ALA A 252 59.94 48.73 -40.94
N ALA A 253 60.09 48.04 -39.81
CA ALA A 253 61.23 48.22 -38.91
C ALA A 253 62.56 47.82 -39.57
N ARG A 254 62.61 46.69 -40.29
CA ARG A 254 63.81 46.27 -41.05
C ARG A 254 64.16 47.25 -42.16
N GLU A 255 63.17 47.75 -42.90
CA GLU A 255 63.39 48.76 -43.94
C GLU A 255 63.96 50.06 -43.35
N ARG A 256 63.40 50.53 -42.22
CA ARG A 256 63.93 51.69 -41.49
C ARG A 256 65.36 51.46 -41.01
N ASP A 257 65.67 50.28 -40.48
CA ASP A 257 67.03 49.93 -40.05
C ASP A 257 68.03 49.88 -41.23
N GLN A 258 67.62 49.35 -42.38
CA GLN A 258 68.42 49.38 -43.61
C GLN A 258 68.66 50.81 -44.10
N VAL A 259 67.62 51.66 -44.11
CA VAL A 259 67.75 53.08 -44.48
C VAL A 259 68.70 53.79 -43.50
N ALA A 260 68.57 53.54 -42.20
CA ALA A 260 69.47 54.09 -41.19
C ALA A 260 70.91 53.60 -41.37
N THR A 261 71.11 52.33 -41.72
CA THR A 261 72.43 51.74 -41.98
C THR A 261 73.07 52.34 -43.23
N ARG A 262 72.35 52.43 -44.36
CA ARG A 262 72.83 53.15 -45.55
C ARG A 262 73.11 54.62 -45.28
N GLY A 263 72.28 55.26 -44.44
CA GLY A 263 72.52 56.62 -43.98
C GLY A 263 73.83 56.76 -43.19
N ARG A 264 74.12 55.79 -42.29
CA ARG A 264 75.38 55.71 -41.55
C ARG A 264 76.57 55.47 -42.49
N GLU A 265 76.45 54.57 -43.46
CA GLU A 265 77.49 54.31 -44.46
C GLU A 265 77.79 55.57 -45.29
N ARG A 266 76.77 56.23 -45.85
CA ARG A 266 76.96 57.52 -46.56
C ARG A 266 77.58 58.59 -45.68
N ALA A 267 77.16 58.67 -44.41
CA ALA A 267 77.76 59.60 -43.46
C ALA A 267 79.22 59.25 -43.16
N ALA A 268 79.59 57.97 -43.18
CA ALA A 268 80.97 57.52 -43.04
C ALA A 268 81.79 57.83 -44.30
N ASP A 269 81.26 57.56 -45.50
CA ASP A 269 81.91 57.86 -46.79
C ASP A 269 82.15 59.37 -46.95
N THR A 270 81.15 60.19 -46.63
CA THR A 270 81.30 61.65 -46.65
C THR A 270 82.32 62.13 -45.63
N ARG A 271 82.36 61.56 -44.42
CA ARG A 271 83.43 61.84 -43.45
C ARG A 271 84.79 61.42 -43.97
N ALA A 272 84.91 60.27 -44.62
CA ALA A 272 86.17 59.80 -45.22
C ALA A 272 86.63 60.73 -46.34
N ALA A 273 85.73 61.12 -47.26
CA ALA A 273 86.02 62.07 -48.33
C ALA A 273 86.41 63.45 -47.77
N LEU A 274 85.71 63.93 -46.74
CA LEU A 274 86.07 65.17 -46.04
C LEU A 274 87.44 65.05 -45.35
N ALA A 275 87.74 63.91 -44.73
CA ALA A 275 89.03 63.64 -44.12
C ALA A 275 90.16 63.62 -45.15
N ASP A 276 89.95 63.02 -46.33
CA ASP A 276 90.90 63.04 -47.44
C ASP A 276 91.08 64.45 -48.02
N THR A 277 89.99 65.21 -48.17
CA THR A 277 90.03 66.60 -48.64
C THR A 277 90.78 67.48 -47.62
N ALA A 278 90.53 67.29 -46.33
CA ALA A 278 91.26 67.94 -45.25
C ALA A 278 92.73 67.51 -45.24
N ALA A 279 93.04 66.22 -45.46
CA ALA A 279 94.41 65.73 -45.56
C ALA A 279 95.15 66.32 -46.77
N HIS A 280 94.45 66.53 -47.90
CA HIS A 280 94.98 67.24 -49.07
C HIS A 280 95.18 68.72 -48.81
N ALA A 281 94.27 69.40 -48.11
CA ALA A 281 94.43 70.79 -47.70
C ALA A 281 95.61 70.96 -46.73
N VAL A 282 95.76 70.06 -45.75
CA VAL A 282 96.91 70.06 -44.81
C VAL A 282 98.22 69.73 -45.54
N ARG A 283 98.23 68.82 -46.53
CA ARG A 283 99.41 68.58 -47.39
C ARG A 283 99.74 69.77 -48.29
N ALA A 284 98.74 70.49 -48.80
CA ALA A 284 98.92 71.71 -49.56
C ALA A 284 99.47 72.86 -48.69
N GLU A 285 99.08 72.94 -47.41
CA GLU A 285 99.64 73.89 -46.46
C GLU A 285 101.04 73.49 -45.94
N GLN A 286 101.33 72.20 -45.74
CA GLN A 286 102.65 71.72 -45.28
C GLN A 286 103.76 71.80 -46.34
N ALA A 287 103.42 72.00 -47.62
CA ALA A 287 104.38 72.27 -48.68
C ALA A 287 104.98 73.70 -48.65
N HIS A 288 104.56 74.56 -47.71
CA HIS A 288 105.15 75.88 -47.46
C HIS A 288 106.07 75.89 -46.22
N SER A 289 106.98 74.93 -46.12
CA SER A 289 107.97 74.87 -45.04
C SER A 289 109.35 75.41 -45.44
N ILE A 290 109.58 76.64 -44.98
CA ILE A 290 110.83 77.24 -44.46
C ILE A 290 112.04 77.30 -45.42
N PRO A 291 112.42 78.50 -45.93
CA PRO A 291 113.62 78.66 -46.72
C PRO A 291 114.89 78.39 -45.90
N GLU A 292 115.65 77.36 -46.30
CA GLU A 292 116.92 76.87 -45.74
C GLU A 292 118.09 77.89 -45.71
N ASN A 293 117.86 79.16 -46.03
CA ASN A 293 118.90 80.16 -46.24
C ASN A 293 119.04 81.21 -45.11
N LEU A 294 118.78 80.81 -43.85
CA LEU A 294 119.02 81.66 -42.65
C LEU A 294 120.46 82.22 -42.54
N PRO A 295 121.54 81.52 -42.94
CA PRO A 295 122.91 82.07 -42.84
C PRO A 295 123.19 83.24 -43.80
N ARG A 296 122.46 83.31 -44.91
CA ARG A 296 122.68 84.31 -45.98
C ARG A 296 121.94 85.63 -45.73
N ARG A 297 120.88 85.62 -44.92
CA ARG A 297 120.09 86.81 -44.62
C ARG A 297 120.88 87.87 -43.85
N SER A 298 120.56 89.13 -44.10
CA SER A 298 121.21 90.23 -43.40
C SER A 298 120.76 90.25 -41.93
N LYS A 299 121.57 90.83 -41.03
CA LYS A 299 121.20 90.96 -39.61
C LYS A 299 119.81 91.62 -39.41
N PRO A 300 119.42 92.70 -40.13
CA PRO A 300 118.07 93.27 -39.95
C PRO A 300 116.95 92.31 -40.39
N GLU A 301 117.12 91.54 -41.46
CA GLU A 301 116.13 90.55 -41.90
C GLU A 301 115.94 89.43 -40.86
N LEU A 302 117.01 89.02 -40.17
CA LEU A 302 116.93 88.05 -39.09
C LEU A 302 116.27 88.64 -37.84
N GLN A 303 116.35 89.95 -37.61
CA GLN A 303 115.61 90.61 -36.52
C GLN A 303 114.11 90.65 -36.80
N GLU A 304 113.70 90.88 -38.04
CA GLU A 304 112.29 90.87 -38.44
C GLU A 304 111.68 89.46 -38.32
N ILE A 305 112.43 88.43 -38.75
CA ILE A 305 112.01 87.02 -38.56
C ILE A 305 111.97 86.68 -37.06
N ALA A 306 112.94 87.12 -36.27
CA ALA A 306 112.93 86.92 -34.81
C ALA A 306 111.70 87.61 -34.16
N ALA A 307 111.37 88.84 -34.56
CA ALA A 307 110.22 89.58 -34.06
C ALA A 307 108.89 88.88 -34.40
N SER A 308 108.72 88.39 -35.63
CA SER A 308 107.51 87.63 -36.01
C SER A 308 107.34 86.31 -35.24
N LEU A 309 108.43 85.76 -34.71
CA LEU A 309 108.44 84.58 -33.85
C LEU A 309 108.32 84.92 -32.36
N GLY A 310 108.14 86.20 -32.00
CA GLY A 310 108.04 86.66 -30.61
C GLY A 310 109.36 86.58 -29.85
N ILE A 311 110.50 86.57 -30.56
CA ILE A 311 111.83 86.63 -29.95
C ILE A 311 112.24 88.11 -29.88
N ASP A 312 112.31 88.66 -28.67
CA ASP A 312 112.80 90.02 -28.42
C ASP A 312 114.30 90.12 -28.76
N ALA A 313 114.58 90.33 -30.04
CA ALA A 313 115.91 90.51 -30.58
C ALA A 313 116.45 91.90 -30.22
N THR A 314 117.04 92.03 -29.03
CA THR A 314 117.77 93.24 -28.66
C THR A 314 118.90 93.50 -29.68
N ALA A 315 119.17 94.76 -30.03
CA ALA A 315 120.14 95.15 -31.07
C ALA A 315 121.56 94.55 -30.87
N GLN A 316 121.86 94.06 -29.67
CA GLN A 316 123.11 93.42 -29.29
C GLN A 316 123.27 91.98 -29.77
N MET A 317 122.22 91.29 -30.24
CA MET A 317 122.39 89.93 -30.75
C MET A 317 123.24 89.90 -32.03
N THR A 318 124.23 89.02 -32.05
CA THR A 318 125.03 88.75 -33.26
C THR A 318 124.19 87.96 -34.28
N LYS A 319 124.54 88.06 -35.55
CA LYS A 319 123.85 87.36 -36.66
C LYS A 319 123.68 85.86 -36.37
N THR A 320 124.71 85.24 -35.79
CA THR A 320 124.74 83.82 -35.42
C THR A 320 123.82 83.48 -34.24
N GLN A 321 123.62 84.42 -33.30
CA GLN A 321 122.67 84.25 -32.20
C GLN A 321 121.23 84.34 -32.69
N LEU A 322 120.92 85.25 -33.62
CA LEU A 322 119.59 85.36 -34.23
C LEU A 322 119.22 84.09 -35.01
N THR A 323 120.12 83.55 -35.83
CA THR A 323 119.84 82.31 -36.58
C THR A 323 119.59 81.11 -35.65
N ASN A 324 120.34 81.00 -34.55
CA ASN A 324 120.12 79.93 -33.56
C ASN A 324 118.83 80.13 -32.75
N ALA A 325 118.51 81.37 -32.37
CA ALA A 325 117.26 81.68 -31.65
C ALA A 325 116.04 81.33 -32.52
N ILE A 326 116.06 81.73 -33.80
CA ILE A 326 115.02 81.40 -34.79
C ILE A 326 114.89 79.89 -34.96
N ARG A 327 116.01 79.16 -35.14
CA ARG A 327 116.01 77.68 -35.25
C ARG A 327 115.47 77.00 -34.00
N ARG A 328 115.71 77.55 -32.81
CA ARG A 328 115.25 76.98 -31.54
C ARG A 328 113.75 77.20 -31.35
N ALA A 329 113.26 78.42 -31.62
CA ALA A 329 111.84 78.73 -31.58
C ALA A 329 111.03 77.95 -32.62
N SER A 330 111.57 77.78 -33.83
CA SER A 330 110.88 76.99 -34.86
C SER A 330 110.78 75.51 -34.48
N ARG A 331 111.82 74.95 -33.84
CA ARG A 331 111.79 73.55 -33.35
C ARG A 331 110.81 73.37 -32.18
N ALA A 332 110.71 74.34 -31.28
CA ALA A 332 109.77 74.29 -30.16
C ALA A 332 108.29 74.37 -30.60
N ARG A 333 108.01 74.93 -31.79
CA ARG A 333 106.65 74.96 -32.39
C ARG A 333 106.28 73.69 -33.17
N ALA A 334 107.26 72.85 -33.49
CA ALA A 334 107.06 71.61 -34.24
C ALA A 334 106.96 70.36 -33.33
N GLN A 335 107.14 70.54 -32.02
CA GLN A 335 106.78 69.58 -30.97
C GLN A 335 105.46 70.01 -30.34
#